data_AF-A0A1Q4C3Q0-F1
#
_entry.id   AF-A0A1Q4C3Q0-F1
#
_cell.length_a   1.000
_cell.length_b   1.000
_cell.length_c   1.000
_cell.angle_alpha   90.00
_cell.angle_beta   90.00
_cell.angle_gamma   90.00
#
_symmetry.space_group_name_H-M   'P 1'
#
loop_
_entity.id
_entity.type
_entity.pdbx_description
1 polymer ?
#
loop_
_entity_poly.entity_id
_entity_poly.type
_entity_poly.pdbx_seq_one_letter_code
_entity_poly.pdbx_strand_id
1 'polypeptide(L)'
;MSDSNLPLDNNAIPFATFADLAVEAGLWLVLESIDAIANKTDFDPDPEKCFRVLGRLPAIRQLRELTEDQRHDMFVEGFRRVSNCAQDAFELLLANQKELLWEALRKRWNVVDNEVPFG
;
A
#
# COMPACT_ATOMS: atom_id res chain seq x y z
N MET A 1 8.68 44.28 9.34
CA MET A 1 7.44 43.50 9.12
C MET A 1 7.88 42.24 8.43
N SER A 2 7.83 41.11 9.12
CA SER A 2 8.23 39.82 8.55
C SER A 2 7.12 39.35 7.62
N ASP A 3 7.34 39.45 6.32
CA ASP A 3 6.55 38.75 5.32
C ASP A 3 6.88 37.26 5.43
N SER A 4 6.16 36.57 6.30
CA SER A 4 6.05 35.12 6.29
C SER A 4 5.26 34.72 5.05
N ASN A 5 5.92 34.73 3.89
CA ASN A 5 5.51 33.94 2.74
C ASN A 5 5.72 32.47 3.09
N LEU A 6 4.79 31.91 3.87
CA LEU A 6 4.58 30.48 3.93
C LEU A 6 4.14 30.03 2.54
N PRO A 7 4.89 29.15 1.85
CA PRO A 7 4.33 28.46 0.71
C PRO A 7 3.22 27.56 1.25
N LEU A 8 1.97 27.96 1.02
CA LEU A 8 0.84 27.03 1.03
C LEU A 8 1.03 26.10 -0.17
N ASP A 9 1.81 25.03 0.03
CA ASP A 9 1.94 23.94 -0.92
C ASP A 9 0.61 23.17 -0.99
N ASN A 10 -0.33 23.75 -1.74
CA ASN A 10 -1.68 23.22 -1.95
C ASN A 10 -1.70 21.97 -2.85
N ASN A 11 -0.54 21.36 -3.16
CA ASN A 11 -0.42 20.13 -3.95
C ASN A 11 0.16 18.93 -3.16
N ALA A 12 0.46 19.08 -1.87
CA ALA A 12 1.24 18.11 -1.11
C ALA A 12 0.46 16.89 -0.54
N ILE A 13 -0.86 16.80 -0.71
CA ILE A 13 -1.66 15.66 -0.22
C ILE A 13 -2.45 15.04 -1.40
N PRO A 14 -2.37 13.71 -1.70
CA PRO A 14 -1.94 12.63 -0.80
C PRO A 14 -1.13 11.47 -1.47
N PHE A 15 -0.01 11.69 -2.19
CA PHE A 15 0.81 10.53 -2.62
C PHE A 15 1.21 9.64 -1.45
N ALA A 16 1.56 10.26 -0.31
CA ALA A 16 1.83 9.55 0.93
C ALA A 16 0.60 8.78 1.43
N THR A 17 -0.60 9.38 1.48
CA THR A 17 -1.79 8.67 1.97
C THR A 17 -2.25 7.56 1.02
N PHE A 18 -2.14 7.76 -0.30
CA PHE A 18 -2.41 6.70 -1.26
C PHE A 18 -1.40 5.56 -1.13
N ALA A 19 -0.11 5.89 -0.94
CA ALA A 19 0.92 4.89 -0.69
C ALA A 19 0.68 4.15 0.64
N ASP A 20 0.28 4.86 1.71
CA ASP A 20 -0.11 4.25 2.98
C ASP A 20 -1.22 3.23 2.77
N LEU A 21 -2.34 3.67 2.19
CA LEU A 21 -3.49 2.79 1.95
C LEU A 21 -3.16 1.62 1.02
N ALA A 22 -2.39 1.84 -0.04
CA ALA A 22 -2.04 0.80 -1.00
C ALA A 22 -1.07 -0.24 -0.40
N VAL A 23 -0.10 0.20 0.41
CA VAL A 23 0.81 -0.73 1.11
C VAL A 23 0.05 -1.56 2.15
N GLU A 24 -0.85 -0.94 2.92
CA GLU A 24 -1.73 -1.66 3.86
C GLU A 24 -2.61 -2.68 3.13
N ALA A 25 -3.22 -2.28 2.02
CA ALA A 25 -4.06 -3.14 1.22
C ALA A 25 -3.29 -4.31 0.58
N GLY A 26 -2.07 -4.08 0.11
CA GLY A 26 -1.23 -5.16 -0.41
C GLY A 26 -0.78 -6.14 0.68
N LEU A 27 -0.47 -5.66 1.89
CA LEU A 27 -0.17 -6.53 3.03
C LEU A 27 -1.35 -7.41 3.41
N TRP A 28 -2.53 -6.82 3.49
CA TRP A 28 -3.77 -7.55 3.72
C TRP A 28 -4.01 -8.61 2.64
N LEU A 29 -3.88 -8.24 1.36
CA LEU A 29 -4.09 -9.16 0.24
C LEU A 29 -3.17 -10.38 0.30
N VAL A 30 -1.91 -10.17 0.66
CA VAL A 30 -0.94 -11.26 0.84
C VAL A 30 -1.34 -12.15 2.03
N LEU A 31 -1.84 -11.59 3.13
CA LEU A 31 -2.28 -12.40 4.26
C LEU A 31 -3.51 -13.25 3.96
N GLU A 32 -4.52 -12.69 3.27
CA GLU A 32 -5.68 -13.46 2.83
C GLU A 32 -5.24 -14.60 1.89
N SER A 33 -4.23 -14.36 1.04
CA SER A 33 -3.66 -15.40 0.17
C SER A 33 -2.95 -16.50 0.97
N ILE A 34 -2.12 -16.12 1.95
CA ILE A 34 -1.45 -17.08 2.85
C ILE A 34 -2.48 -17.90 3.63
N ASP A 35 -3.54 -17.27 4.16
CA ASP A 35 -4.58 -17.95 4.92
C ASP A 35 -5.39 -18.92 4.04
N ALA A 36 -5.78 -18.50 2.83
CA ALA A 36 -6.46 -19.37 1.88
C ALA A 36 -5.62 -20.62 1.52
N ILE A 37 -4.31 -20.44 1.30
CA ILE A 37 -3.38 -21.55 1.04
C ILE A 37 -3.29 -22.48 2.26
N ALA A 38 -3.12 -21.92 3.46
CA ALA A 38 -2.98 -22.68 4.70
C ALA A 38 -4.23 -23.51 5.02
N ASN A 39 -5.41 -22.93 4.78
CA ASN A 39 -6.71 -23.55 5.05
C ASN A 39 -7.24 -24.38 3.87
N LYS A 40 -6.56 -24.37 2.72
CA LYS A 40 -6.98 -25.03 1.46
C LYS A 40 -8.38 -24.59 1.03
N THR A 41 -8.69 -23.31 1.20
CA THR A 41 -9.94 -22.71 0.77
C THR A 41 -9.75 -21.96 -0.53
N ASP A 42 -10.86 -21.67 -1.20
CA ASP A 42 -10.83 -20.72 -2.32
C ASP A 42 -10.38 -19.34 -1.81
N PHE A 43 -9.72 -18.60 -2.70
CA PHE A 43 -9.28 -17.25 -2.41
C PHE A 43 -10.41 -16.25 -2.64
N ASP A 44 -11.08 -15.87 -1.55
CA ASP A 44 -12.18 -14.90 -1.53
C ASP A 44 -11.92 -13.85 -0.43
N PRO A 45 -11.07 -12.84 -0.71
CA PRO A 45 -10.59 -11.91 0.31
C PRO A 45 -11.70 -10.94 0.73
N ASP A 46 -11.95 -10.83 2.04
CA ASP A 46 -12.97 -9.94 2.62
C ASP A 46 -12.45 -8.50 2.81
N PRO A 47 -12.87 -7.53 1.98
CA PRO A 47 -12.33 -6.18 2.01
C PRO A 47 -12.62 -5.42 3.31
N GLU A 48 -13.60 -5.85 4.12
CA GLU A 48 -13.88 -5.24 5.43
C GLU A 48 -12.78 -5.51 6.46
N LYS A 49 -11.93 -6.52 6.22
CA LYS A 49 -10.82 -6.90 7.12
C LYS A 49 -9.51 -6.16 6.83
N CYS A 50 -9.45 -5.39 5.74
CA CYS A 50 -8.21 -4.75 5.28
C CYS A 50 -7.50 -3.87 6.33
N PHE A 51 -8.23 -3.27 7.28
CA PHE A 51 -7.64 -2.37 8.29
C PHE A 51 -7.47 -3.00 9.68
N ARG A 52 -7.72 -4.31 9.82
CA ARG A 52 -7.60 -5.06 11.09
C ARG A 52 -6.49 -6.11 11.04
N VAL A 53 -5.43 -5.83 10.27
CA VAL A 53 -4.36 -6.78 9.98
C VAL A 53 -3.49 -7.05 11.22
N LEU A 54 -3.90 -8.04 12.02
CA LEU A 54 -3.03 -8.66 13.02
C LEU A 54 -2.09 -9.64 12.32
N GLY A 55 -0.81 -9.64 12.70
CA GLY A 55 0.16 -10.58 12.13
C GLY A 55 0.68 -10.19 10.74
N ARG A 56 1.10 -8.94 10.55
CA ARG A 56 1.67 -8.42 9.28
C ARG A 56 2.99 -9.09 8.86
N LEU A 57 3.67 -9.76 9.79
CA LEU A 57 5.02 -10.31 9.61
C LEU A 57 5.16 -11.28 8.44
N PRO A 58 4.27 -12.29 8.24
CA PRO A 58 4.36 -13.22 7.12
C PRO A 58 4.19 -12.50 5.77
N ALA A 59 3.28 -11.53 5.67
CA ALA A 59 3.12 -10.77 4.43
C ALA A 59 4.32 -9.87 4.13
N ILE A 60 4.90 -9.22 5.13
CA ILE A 60 6.13 -8.44 4.95
C ILE A 60 7.24 -9.34 4.39
N ARG A 61 7.42 -10.55 4.95
CA ARG A 61 8.42 -11.52 4.46
C ARG A 61 8.18 -11.94 3.02
N GLN A 62 6.95 -12.25 2.64
CA GLN A 62 6.63 -12.61 1.25
C GLN A 62 6.86 -11.45 0.28
N LEU A 63 6.47 -10.22 0.66
CA LEU A 63 6.70 -9.03 -0.16
C LEU A 63 8.20 -8.69 -0.32
N ARG A 64 9.06 -8.99 0.66
CA ARG A 64 10.52 -8.84 0.54
C ARG A 64 11.12 -9.71 -0.57
N GLU A 65 10.55 -10.88 -0.82
CA GLU A 65 11.03 -11.83 -1.84
C GLU A 65 10.73 -11.36 -3.26
N LEU A 66 9.81 -10.41 -3.43
CA LEU A 66 9.44 -9.83 -4.71
C LEU A 66 10.41 -8.72 -5.15
N THR A 67 10.47 -8.48 -6.46
CA THR A 67 11.08 -7.24 -6.98
C THR A 67 10.26 -6.02 -6.56
N GLU A 68 10.84 -4.83 -6.66
CA GLU A 68 10.11 -3.60 -6.34
C GLU A 68 8.85 -3.42 -7.21
N ASP A 69 8.97 -3.65 -8.53
CA ASP A 69 7.84 -3.55 -9.46
C ASP A 69 6.71 -4.52 -9.10
N GLN A 70 7.06 -5.77 -8.79
CA GLN A 70 6.08 -6.77 -8.34
C GLN A 70 5.40 -6.37 -7.04
N ARG A 71 6.13 -5.78 -6.08
CA ARG A 71 5.52 -5.22 -4.87
C ARG A 71 4.55 -4.09 -5.20
N HIS A 72 4.92 -3.16 -6.08
CA HIS A 72 4.04 -2.07 -6.48
C HIS A 72 2.76 -2.59 -7.12
N ASP A 73 2.85 -3.60 -7.99
CA ASP A 73 1.69 -4.25 -8.58
C ASP A 73 0.80 -4.87 -7.50
N MET A 74 1.38 -5.54 -6.49
CA MET A 74 0.63 -6.07 -5.36
C MET A 74 -0.06 -4.98 -4.52
N PHE A 75 0.57 -3.82 -4.33
CA PHE A 75 -0.03 -2.69 -3.60
C PHE A 75 -1.21 -2.10 -4.36
N VAL A 76 -1.07 -1.91 -5.67
CA VAL A 76 -2.16 -1.44 -6.55
C VAL A 76 -3.33 -2.42 -6.54
N GLU A 77 -3.03 -3.71 -6.66
CA GLU A 77 -4.03 -4.77 -6.73
C GLU A 77 -4.74 -5.00 -5.39
N GLY A 78 -4.03 -4.80 -4.28
CA GLY A 78 -4.61 -4.67 -2.95
C GLY A 78 -5.56 -3.48 -2.88
N PHE A 79 -5.09 -2.28 -3.26
CA PHE A 79 -5.89 -1.04 -3.18
C PHE A 79 -7.21 -1.15 -3.96
N ARG A 80 -7.19 -1.77 -5.14
CA ARG A 80 -8.37 -2.01 -5.99
C ARG A 80 -9.43 -2.91 -5.35
N ARG A 81 -9.03 -3.83 -4.46
CA ARG A 81 -9.96 -4.75 -3.78
C ARG A 81 -10.60 -4.14 -2.55
N VAL A 82 -10.01 -3.10 -1.97
CA VAL A 82 -10.59 -2.44 -0.79
C VAL A 82 -11.68 -1.48 -1.24
N SER A 83 -12.86 -1.58 -0.64
CA SER A 83 -13.91 -0.58 -0.84
C SER A 83 -13.46 0.74 -0.21
N ASN A 84 -13.12 1.72 -1.04
CA ASN A 84 -12.73 3.05 -0.62
C ASN A 84 -13.29 4.10 -1.58
N CYS A 85 -13.55 5.31 -1.09
CA CYS A 85 -14.08 6.41 -1.91
C CYS A 85 -13.01 7.09 -2.80
N ALA A 86 -11.82 6.50 -2.91
CA ALA A 86 -10.65 7.11 -3.54
C ALA A 86 -10.12 6.31 -4.75
N GLN A 87 -10.85 5.29 -5.21
CA GLN A 87 -10.47 4.47 -6.37
C GLN A 87 -10.24 5.30 -7.64
N ASP A 88 -11.20 6.15 -8.01
CA ASP A 88 -11.09 6.97 -9.23
C ASP A 88 -9.87 7.90 -9.19
N ALA A 89 -9.60 8.49 -8.03
CA ALA A 89 -8.44 9.36 -7.83
C ALA A 89 -7.12 8.57 -7.88
N PHE A 90 -7.10 7.36 -7.32
CA PHE A 90 -5.93 6.49 -7.36
C PHE A 90 -5.61 6.03 -8.78
N GLU A 91 -6.61 5.60 -9.56
CA GLU A 91 -6.43 5.22 -10.96
C GLU A 91 -5.97 6.41 -11.82
N LEU A 92 -6.48 7.62 -11.55
CA LEU A 92 -6.02 8.83 -12.23
C LEU A 92 -4.54 9.12 -11.94
N LEU A 93 -4.09 8.93 -10.69
CA LEU A 93 -2.67 9.06 -10.32
C LEU A 93 -1.81 7.98 -10.98
N LEU A 94 -2.29 6.73 -11.00
CA LEU A 94 -1.59 5.63 -11.66
C LEU A 94 -1.41 5.88 -13.15
N ALA A 95 -2.41 6.48 -13.82
CA ALA A 95 -2.36 6.78 -15.24
C ALA A 95 -1.46 7.99 -15.58
N ASN A 96 -1.48 9.05 -14.75
CA ASN A 96 -0.84 10.33 -15.11
C ASN A 96 0.45 10.62 -14.34
N GLN A 97 0.65 10.00 -13.18
CA GLN A 97 1.71 10.33 -12.22
C GLN A 97 2.33 9.06 -11.61
N LYS A 98 2.42 7.97 -12.40
CA LYS A 98 2.90 6.65 -11.98
C LYS A 98 4.24 6.72 -11.23
N GLU A 99 5.21 7.43 -11.76
CA GLU A 99 6.56 7.51 -11.18
C GLU A 99 6.55 8.14 -9.77
N LEU A 100 5.74 9.19 -9.56
CA LEU A 100 5.58 9.83 -8.25
C LEU A 100 4.86 8.90 -7.27
N LEU A 101 3.86 8.15 -7.74
CA LEU A 101 3.18 7.15 -6.94
C LEU A 101 4.14 6.00 -6.57
N TRP A 102 4.96 5.52 -7.50
CA TRP A 102 5.99 4.51 -7.24
C TRP A 102 7.04 4.98 -6.24
N GLU A 103 7.50 6.23 -6.34
CA GLU A 103 8.41 6.79 -5.35
C GLU A 103 7.77 6.82 -3.95
N ALA A 104 6.49 7.20 -3.86
CA ALA A 104 5.75 7.22 -2.61
C ALA A 104 5.56 5.80 -2.04
N LEU A 105 5.20 4.83 -2.88
CA LEU A 105 5.09 3.41 -2.50
C LEU A 105 6.43 2.87 -1.98
N ARG A 106 7.54 3.15 -2.68
CA ARG A 106 8.89 2.76 -2.24
C ARG A 106 9.22 3.35 -0.86
N LYS A 107 8.99 4.66 -0.68
CA LYS A 107 9.23 5.35 0.59
C LYS A 107 8.42 4.74 1.72
N ARG A 108 7.12 4.48 1.50
CA ARG A 108 6.26 3.89 2.52
C ARG A 108 6.62 2.43 2.81
N TRP A 109 6.88 1.64 1.78
CA TRP A 109 7.34 0.27 1.92
C TRP A 109 8.60 0.19 2.77
N ASN A 110 9.61 1.05 2.54
CA ASN A 110 10.83 1.05 3.35
C ASN A 110 10.55 1.31 4.85
N VAL A 111 9.54 2.12 5.19
CA VAL A 111 9.13 2.30 6.60
C VAL A 111 8.57 1.00 7.16
N VAL A 112 7.59 0.41 6.47
CA VAL A 112 6.94 -0.86 6.86
C VAL A 112 7.95 -2.00 6.95
N ASP A 113 8.85 -2.08 5.98
CA ASP A 113 9.88 -3.11 5.90
C ASP A 113 10.80 -3.06 7.13
N ASN A 114 11.12 -1.86 7.61
CA ASN A 114 11.94 -1.66 8.80
C ASN A 114 11.19 -1.87 10.13
N GLU A 115 9.86 -2.04 10.13
CA GLU A 115 9.09 -2.41 11.33
C GLU A 115 9.45 -3.84 11.80
N VAL A 116 10.04 -4.64 10.91
CA VAL A 116 10.43 -6.02 11.17
C VAL A 116 11.96 -6.15 11.16
N PRO A 117 12.61 -6.45 12.31
CA PRO A 117 14.04 -6.71 12.31
C PRO A 117 14.38 -7.89 11.40
N PHE A 118 15.52 -7.83 10.72
CA PHE A 118 16.09 -8.96 10.01
C PHE A 118 16.34 -10.08 11.03
N GLY A 119 15.48 -11.11 11.00
CA GLY A 119 15.63 -12.34 11.78
C GLY A 119 16.57 -13.31 11.09
#